data_AF-A0A9X5XBP0-F1
#
_entry.id   AF-A0A9X5XBP0-F1
#
_cell.length_a   1.000
_cell.length_b   1.000
_cell.length_c   1.000
_cell.angle_alpha   90.00
_cell.angle_beta   90.00
_cell.angle_gamma   90.00
#
_symmetry.space_group_name_H-M   'P 1'
#
loop_
_entity.id
_entity.type
_entity.pdbx_description
1 polymer ?
#
loop_
_entity_poly.entity_id
_entity_poly.type
_entity_poly.pdbx_seq_one_letter_code
_entity_poly.pdbx_strand_id
1 'polypeptide(L)'
;MSSVSDQSPPATGTASGASYAAAGVDIEAGDRAVELMKEWVKKTQRPEVLGGLGGFAGLFDASALKRYERPLLASATDGVGTKVDLARRLGVYDTIGHDLVAMVMDDIVVCGAEPLFMTDYI
;
A
#
# COMPACT_ATOMS: atom_id res chain seq x y z
N MET A 1 -14.46 -49.57 -47.92
CA MET A 1 -15.50 -48.67 -47.37
C MET A 1 -15.79 -49.17 -45.96
N SER A 2 -15.39 -48.54 -44.86
CA SER A 2 -15.02 -47.15 -44.66
C SER A 2 -14.05 -47.06 -43.48
N SER A 3 -13.00 -46.27 -43.65
CA SER A 3 -12.07 -45.86 -42.61
C SER A 3 -12.82 -45.04 -41.55
N VAL A 4 -12.92 -45.55 -40.34
CA VAL A 4 -13.36 -44.77 -39.17
C VAL A 4 -12.13 -44.04 -38.65
N SER A 5 -12.14 -42.73 -38.84
CA SER A 5 -11.09 -41.80 -38.43
C SER A 5 -11.00 -41.75 -36.90
N ASP A 6 -9.81 -42.02 -36.38
CA ASP A 6 -9.43 -41.72 -35.00
C ASP A 6 -9.35 -40.20 -34.82
N GLN A 7 -10.41 -39.59 -34.26
CA GLN A 7 -10.38 -38.19 -33.83
C GLN A 7 -9.97 -38.17 -32.36
N SER A 8 -8.68 -37.91 -32.11
CA SER A 8 -8.22 -37.47 -30.81
C SER A 8 -8.99 -36.21 -30.38
N PRO A 9 -9.40 -36.08 -29.10
CA PRO A 9 -10.08 -34.89 -28.62
C PRO A 9 -9.15 -33.66 -28.76
N PRO A 10 -9.69 -32.48 -29.11
CA PRO A 10 -8.88 -31.28 -29.18
C PRO A 10 -8.30 -30.98 -27.79
N ALA A 11 -7.01 -30.62 -27.78
CA ALA A 11 -6.30 -30.17 -26.59
C ALA A 11 -7.13 -29.10 -25.87
N THR A 12 -7.44 -29.36 -24.61
CA THR A 12 -8.10 -28.42 -23.71
C THR A 12 -7.35 -27.10 -23.75
N GLY A 13 -8.08 -26.04 -24.12
CA GLY A 13 -7.55 -24.69 -24.24
C GLY A 13 -6.76 -24.30 -23.00
N THR A 14 -5.62 -23.66 -23.25
CA THR A 14 -4.81 -22.99 -22.24
C THR A 14 -5.73 -22.21 -21.31
N ALA A 15 -5.79 -22.59 -20.04
CA ALA A 15 -6.45 -21.80 -19.03
C ALA A 15 -5.74 -20.45 -18.95
N SER A 16 -6.24 -19.45 -19.68
CA SER A 16 -5.95 -18.04 -19.44
C SER A 16 -6.70 -17.60 -18.18
N GLY A 17 -6.51 -18.35 -17.10
CA GLY A 17 -6.98 -17.98 -15.78
C GLY A 17 -6.22 -16.74 -15.35
N ALA A 18 -6.94 -15.73 -14.89
CA ALA A 18 -6.35 -14.57 -14.25
C ALA A 18 -5.47 -15.05 -13.07
N SER A 19 -4.16 -15.12 -13.28
CA SER A 19 -3.21 -15.40 -12.22
C SER A 19 -2.88 -14.09 -11.51
N TYR A 20 -2.56 -14.15 -10.22
CA TYR A 20 -2.11 -13.00 -9.45
C TYR A 20 -0.93 -12.29 -10.14
N ALA A 21 -0.02 -13.08 -10.73
CA ALA A 21 1.08 -12.57 -11.54
C ALA A 21 0.63 -11.86 -12.83
N ALA A 22 -0.42 -12.36 -13.50
CA ALA A 22 -0.99 -11.70 -14.69
C ALA A 22 -1.65 -10.35 -14.37
N ALA A 23 -2.04 -10.11 -13.12
CA ALA A 23 -2.48 -8.81 -12.62
C ALA A 23 -1.30 -7.88 -12.23
N GLY A 24 -0.06 -8.28 -12.47
CA GLY A 24 1.15 -7.52 -12.14
C GLY A 24 1.66 -7.74 -10.71
N VAL A 25 1.12 -8.71 -9.97
CA VAL A 25 1.54 -8.97 -8.59
C VAL A 25 2.72 -9.94 -8.57
N ASP A 26 3.90 -9.41 -8.23
CA ASP A 26 5.08 -10.19 -7.85
C ASP A 26 5.15 -10.27 -6.32
N ILE A 27 4.82 -11.45 -5.79
CA ILE A 27 4.79 -11.71 -4.34
C ILE A 27 6.20 -11.59 -3.74
N GLU A 28 7.22 -12.07 -4.43
CA GLU A 28 8.59 -12.00 -3.93
C GLU A 28 9.11 -10.57 -3.91
N ALA A 29 8.73 -9.75 -4.90
CA ALA A 29 9.04 -8.32 -4.89
C ALA A 29 8.34 -7.60 -3.74
N GLY A 30 7.07 -7.94 -3.47
CA GLY A 30 6.32 -7.44 -2.32
C GLY A 30 7.00 -7.78 -0.99
N ASP A 31 7.36 -9.04 -0.79
CA ASP A 31 8.03 -9.49 0.44
C ASP A 31 9.39 -8.81 0.63
N ARG A 32 10.20 -8.69 -0.44
CA ARG A 32 11.47 -7.95 -0.39
C ARG A 32 11.26 -6.48 -0.02
N ALA A 33 10.26 -5.83 -0.60
CA ALA A 33 9.95 -4.43 -0.28
C ALA A 33 9.56 -4.29 1.20
N VAL A 34 8.73 -5.19 1.72
CA VAL A 34 8.36 -5.22 3.14
C VAL A 34 9.60 -5.36 4.01
N GLU A 35 10.51 -6.31 3.73
CA GLU A 35 11.75 -6.49 4.50
C GLU A 35 12.63 -5.23 4.52
N LEU A 36 12.80 -4.57 3.38
CA LEU A 36 13.60 -3.35 3.27
C LEU A 36 12.99 -2.16 4.04
N MET A 37 11.65 -2.10 4.10
CA MET A 37 10.93 -1.02 4.78
C MET A 37 10.77 -1.24 6.28
N LYS A 38 10.91 -2.49 6.78
CA LYS A 38 10.65 -2.84 8.19
C LYS A 38 11.35 -1.94 9.20
N GLU A 39 12.63 -1.64 8.98
CA GLU A 39 13.40 -0.79 9.90
C GLU A 39 12.82 0.63 9.95
N TRP A 40 12.47 1.20 8.79
CA TRP A 40 11.97 2.55 8.68
C TRP A 40 10.56 2.69 9.25
N VAL A 41 9.66 1.75 8.95
CA VAL A 41 8.32 1.71 9.55
C VAL A 41 8.39 1.50 11.06
N LYS A 42 9.33 0.69 11.55
CA LYS A 42 9.50 0.50 13.00
C LYS A 42 9.84 1.81 13.71
N LYS A 43 10.59 2.72 13.09
CA LYS A 43 10.94 4.03 13.65
C LYS A 43 9.74 4.97 13.79
N THR A 44 8.64 4.72 13.07
CA THR A 44 7.42 5.54 13.13
C THR A 44 6.37 4.97 14.11
N GLN A 45 6.67 3.85 14.79
CA GLN A 45 5.73 3.23 15.71
C GLN A 45 5.36 4.12 16.89
N ARG A 46 4.08 4.06 17.26
CA ARG A 46 3.53 4.64 18.48
C ARG A 46 2.95 3.54 19.38
N PRO A 47 2.78 3.78 20.69
CA PRO A 47 2.20 2.81 21.61
C PRO A 47 0.81 2.31 21.23
N GLU A 48 0.03 3.12 20.50
CA GLU A 48 -1.31 2.78 20.05
C GLU A 48 -1.33 1.81 18.86
N VAL A 49 -0.21 1.60 18.18
CA VAL A 49 -0.14 0.67 17.04
C VAL A 49 -0.15 -0.77 17.54
N LEU A 50 -1.09 -1.57 17.06
CA LEU A 50 -1.23 -2.99 17.42
C LEU A 50 -0.77 -3.89 16.27
N GLY A 51 0.13 -4.84 16.57
CA GLY A 51 0.67 -5.79 15.62
C GLY A 51 1.92 -5.29 14.90
N GLY A 52 2.21 -5.87 13.72
CA GLY A 52 3.38 -5.57 12.91
C GLY A 52 3.09 -5.64 11.42
N LEU A 53 4.12 -5.40 10.60
CA LEU A 53 4.03 -5.47 9.14
C LEU A 53 3.74 -6.90 8.64
N GLY A 54 2.94 -7.01 7.58
CA GLY A 54 2.62 -8.28 6.91
C GLY A 54 1.19 -8.80 7.13
N GLY A 55 0.36 -8.09 7.91
CA GLY A 55 -1.08 -8.37 8.00
C GLY A 55 -1.89 -7.69 6.88
N PHE A 56 -3.16 -8.09 6.72
CA PHE A 56 -4.08 -7.46 5.76
C PHE A 56 -4.42 -6.00 6.09
N ALA A 57 -4.28 -5.60 7.35
CA ALA A 57 -4.54 -4.24 7.83
C ALA A 57 -3.68 -3.92 9.05
N GLY A 58 -3.33 -2.64 9.21
CA GLY A 58 -2.79 -2.11 10.46
C GLY A 58 -3.90 -1.80 11.46
N LEU A 59 -3.63 -1.98 12.76
CA LEU A 59 -4.57 -1.69 13.83
C LEU A 59 -4.05 -0.55 14.71
N PHE A 60 -4.95 0.32 15.15
CA PHE A 60 -4.66 1.46 16.03
C PHE A 60 -5.64 1.49 17.19
N ASP A 61 -5.13 1.55 18.43
CA ASP A 61 -5.95 1.63 19.65
C ASP A 61 -6.61 3.00 19.77
N ALA A 62 -7.92 3.04 19.50
CA ALA A 62 -8.74 4.24 19.60
C ALA A 62 -9.22 4.56 21.03
N SER A 63 -8.76 3.83 22.07
CA SER A 63 -9.21 4.05 23.46
C SER A 63 -8.96 5.46 23.96
N ALA A 64 -7.90 6.10 23.47
CA ALA A 64 -7.58 7.51 23.70
C ALA A 64 -8.75 8.46 23.35
N LEU A 65 -9.60 8.10 22.37
CA LEU A 65 -10.73 8.92 21.95
C LEU A 65 -11.86 8.99 22.98
N LYS A 66 -11.92 8.04 23.94
CA LYS A 66 -12.94 8.02 24.99
C LYS A 66 -12.84 9.23 25.95
N ARG A 67 -11.74 9.98 25.92
CA ARG A 67 -11.55 11.21 26.70
C ARG A 67 -12.29 12.43 26.13
N TYR A 68 -12.73 12.37 24.88
CA TYR A 68 -13.42 13.47 24.21
C TYR A 68 -14.93 13.33 24.37
N GLU A 69 -15.62 14.46 24.57
CA GLU A 69 -17.09 14.50 24.59
C GLU A 69 -17.68 14.16 23.20
N ARG A 70 -17.07 14.70 22.14
CA ARG A 70 -17.44 14.44 20.75
C ARG A 70 -16.19 14.26 19.89
N PRO A 71 -15.58 13.06 19.86
CA PRO A 71 -14.41 12.82 19.04
C PRO A 71 -14.76 12.94 17.55
N LEU A 72 -13.95 13.68 16.80
CA LEU A 72 -14.02 13.78 15.36
C LEU A 72 -12.74 13.20 14.76
N LEU A 73 -12.86 12.51 13.63
CA LEU A 73 -11.73 12.02 12.86
C LEU A 73 -11.56 12.89 11.62
N ALA A 74 -10.36 13.42 11.45
CA ALA A 74 -9.94 14.05 10.21
C ALA A 74 -9.18 13.01 9.37
N SER A 75 -9.51 12.94 8.09
CA SER A 75 -8.83 12.10 7.10
C SER A 75 -8.47 12.96 5.90
N ALA A 76 -7.26 12.82 5.39
CA ALA A 76 -6.78 13.48 4.19
C ALA A 76 -6.09 12.46 3.29
N THR A 77 -6.04 12.76 2.00
CA THR A 77 -5.28 12.00 1.00
C THR A 77 -4.78 12.97 -0.04
N ASP A 78 -3.52 12.82 -0.44
CA ASP A 78 -2.89 13.68 -1.44
C ASP A 78 -1.78 12.90 -2.14
N GLY A 79 -1.26 13.45 -3.24
CA GLY A 79 -0.12 12.96 -3.97
C GLY A 79 0.96 14.02 -4.11
N VAL A 80 2.18 13.57 -4.38
CA VAL A 80 3.33 14.47 -4.64
C VAL A 80 3.19 15.21 -5.97
N GLY A 81 2.36 14.70 -6.89
CA GLY A 81 2.13 15.27 -8.20
C GLY A 81 3.36 15.17 -9.13
N THR A 82 3.51 16.13 -10.03
CA THR A 82 4.54 16.11 -11.09
C THR A 82 5.97 16.23 -10.56
N LYS A 83 6.17 16.52 -9.27
CA LYS A 83 7.51 16.50 -8.65
C LYS A 83 8.14 15.09 -8.67
N VAL A 84 7.33 14.03 -8.75
CA VAL A 84 7.81 12.65 -8.96
C VAL A 84 8.62 12.52 -10.26
N ASP A 85 8.22 13.22 -11.32
CA ASP A 85 8.96 13.20 -12.59
C ASP A 85 10.35 13.83 -12.47
N LEU A 86 10.48 14.86 -11.62
CA LEU A 86 11.78 15.49 -11.34
C LEU A 86 12.67 14.55 -10.52
N ALA A 87 12.14 13.95 -9.45
CA ALA A 87 12.82 12.94 -8.67
C ALA A 87 13.35 11.79 -9.56
N ARG A 88 12.51 11.30 -10.48
CA ARG A 88 12.88 10.26 -11.45
C ARG A 88 14.01 10.70 -12.39
N ARG A 89 13.94 11.92 -12.93
CA ARG A 89 14.97 12.45 -13.85
C ARG A 89 16.31 12.70 -13.15
N LEU A 90 16.27 13.07 -11.87
CA LEU A 90 17.46 13.33 -11.06
C LEU A 90 18.01 12.06 -10.40
N GLY A 91 17.23 10.97 -10.36
CA GLY A 91 17.61 9.73 -9.68
C GLY A 91 17.62 9.86 -8.15
N VAL A 92 16.81 10.77 -7.59
CA VAL A 92 16.76 11.07 -6.14
C VAL A 92 15.38 10.71 -5.62
N TYR A 93 15.30 9.72 -4.71
CA TYR A 93 14.02 9.16 -4.22
C TYR A 93 13.89 9.17 -2.69
N ASP A 94 14.97 9.45 -1.98
CA ASP A 94 15.04 9.42 -0.51
C ASP A 94 14.32 10.60 0.17
N THR A 95 13.96 11.64 -0.58
CA THR A 95 13.22 12.80 -0.05
C THR A 95 11.76 12.86 -0.51
N ILE A 96 11.38 12.16 -1.58
CA ILE A 96 10.06 12.32 -2.20
C ILE A 96 8.93 11.82 -1.28
N GLY A 97 9.21 10.81 -0.45
CA GLY A 97 8.27 10.33 0.56
C GLY A 97 8.02 11.36 1.67
N HIS A 98 9.00 12.22 2.00
CA HIS A 98 8.78 13.31 2.94
C HIS A 98 7.82 14.37 2.37
N ASP A 99 7.92 14.66 1.08
CA ASP A 99 6.98 15.57 0.42
C ASP A 99 5.55 15.01 0.47
N LEU A 100 5.37 13.69 0.26
CA LEU A 100 4.06 13.04 0.36
C LEU A 100 3.47 13.18 1.77
N VAL A 101 4.26 12.88 2.80
CA VAL A 101 3.81 13.00 4.20
C VAL A 101 3.47 14.45 4.53
N ALA A 102 4.27 15.41 4.10
CA ALA A 102 4.04 16.84 4.37
C ALA A 102 2.71 17.31 3.78
N MET A 103 2.43 17.00 2.51
CA MET A 103 1.16 17.36 1.86
C MET A 103 -0.06 16.84 2.65
N VAL A 104 -0.02 15.55 3.03
CA VAL A 104 -1.14 14.93 3.77
C VAL A 104 -1.26 15.49 5.19
N MET A 105 -0.15 15.66 5.91
CA MET A 105 -0.18 16.05 7.32
C MET A 105 -0.49 17.53 7.53
N ASP A 106 -0.07 18.40 6.60
CA ASP A 106 -0.38 19.83 6.66
C ASP A 106 -1.90 20.09 6.62
N ASP A 107 -2.64 19.30 5.83
CA ASP A 107 -4.11 19.34 5.77
C ASP A 107 -4.79 18.84 7.05
N ILE A 108 -4.15 17.92 7.78
CA ILE A 108 -4.65 17.43 9.08
C ILE A 108 -4.44 18.50 10.15
N VAL A 109 -3.23 19.06 10.25
CA VAL A 109 -2.88 19.99 11.35
C VAL A 109 -3.57 21.35 11.20
N VAL A 110 -3.86 21.83 9.99
CA VAL A 110 -4.58 23.10 9.79
C VAL A 110 -6.02 23.06 10.32
N CYS A 111 -6.61 21.86 10.40
CA CYS A 111 -7.92 21.64 11.01
C CYS A 111 -7.85 21.53 12.55
N GLY A 112 -6.65 21.60 13.14
CA GLY A 112 -6.41 21.42 14.58
C GLY A 112 -6.42 19.95 15.03
N ALA A 113 -6.34 18.99 14.10
CA ALA A 113 -6.33 17.57 14.42
C ALA A 113 -4.91 17.06 14.73
N GLU A 114 -4.81 16.07 15.62
CA GLU A 114 -3.57 15.33 15.89
C GLU A 114 -3.39 14.22 14.84
N PRO A 115 -2.25 14.17 14.11
CA PRO A 115 -1.92 13.02 13.28
C PRO A 115 -1.78 11.71 14.07
N LEU A 116 -2.53 10.68 13.68
CA LEU A 116 -2.53 9.37 14.36
C LEU A 116 -1.70 8.33 13.62
N PHE A 117 -1.99 8.11 12.33
CA PHE A 117 -1.33 7.15 11.45
C PHE A 117 -1.47 7.59 9.99
N MET A 118 -0.69 6.98 9.10
CA MET A 118 -0.76 7.20 7.65
C MET A 118 -0.59 5.87 6.93
N THR A 119 -1.23 5.76 5.77
CA THR A 119 -1.03 4.67 4.81
C THR A 119 -0.67 5.27 3.46
N ASP A 120 0.21 4.63 2.73
CA ASP A 120 0.66 5.04 1.40
C ASP A 120 0.32 4.00 0.31
N TYR A 121 0.37 4.45 -0.94
CA TYR A 121 0.24 3.63 -2.14
C TYR A 121 1.23 4.16 -3.19
N ILE A 122 2.06 3.26 -3.72
CA ILE A 122 3.15 3.55 -4.66
C ILE A 122 2.89 2.81 -5.98
#